data_AF-A0A3B9T9D7-F1
#
_entry.id   AF-A0A3B9T9D7-F1
#
_cell.length_a   1.000
_cell.length_b   1.000
_cell.length_c   1.000
_cell.angle_alpha   90.00
_cell.angle_beta   90.00
_cell.angle_gamma   90.00
#
_symmetry.space_group_name_H-M   'P 1'
#
loop_
_entity.id
_entity.type
_entity.pdbx_description
1 polymer ?
#
loop_
_entity_poly.entity_id
_entity_poly.type
_entity_poly.pdbx_seq_one_letter_code
_entity_poly.pdbx_strand_id
1 'polypeptide(L)'
;MLIVSKAWLEEINIAGETFSLRRTPDNQQLIVQTLNQGQIQLHVHWTKRLIADINLVSKQYVFESKKQIFFLTTKDTFQEYTSTKDLLQLFSDQEKEIVKRFMKQHKMKPKTNSILQLTELLDFCNQTLKEKNLQP
;
A
#
# COMPACT_ATOMS: atom_id res chain seq x y z
N MET A 1 -2.30 11.21 24.99
CA MET A 1 -2.86 9.84 24.82
C MET A 1 -4.14 9.99 24.01
N LEU A 2 -4.17 9.50 22.77
CA LEU A 2 -5.40 9.46 21.96
C LEU A 2 -6.19 8.22 22.41
N ILE A 3 -7.34 8.45 23.05
CA ILE A 3 -8.26 7.38 23.47
C ILE A 3 -9.39 7.38 22.45
N VAL A 4 -9.46 6.34 21.62
CA VAL A 4 -10.53 6.18 20.64
C VAL A 4 -11.69 5.43 21.32
N SER A 5 -12.86 6.06 21.34
CA SER A 5 -14.10 5.48 21.86
C SER A 5 -14.49 4.25 21.03
N LYS A 6 -15.20 3.28 21.64
CA LYS A 6 -15.73 2.04 21.02
C LYS A 6 -16.81 2.30 19.94
N ALA A 7 -16.88 3.52 19.40
CA ALA A 7 -17.61 3.84 18.19
C ALA A 7 -16.90 3.18 17.00
N TRP A 8 -17.67 2.76 16.00
CA TRP A 8 -17.22 2.05 14.80
C TRP A 8 -16.32 2.97 13.97
N LEU A 9 -15.04 2.98 14.30
CA LEU A 9 -14.07 3.84 13.66
C LEU A 9 -13.57 3.16 12.39
N GLU A 10 -14.30 3.39 11.30
CA GLU A 10 -13.95 2.86 9.98
C GLU A 10 -12.82 3.65 9.33
N GLU A 11 -12.78 4.96 9.59
CA GLU A 11 -11.80 5.90 9.04
C GLU A 11 -11.43 7.01 10.05
N ILE A 12 -10.16 7.43 10.06
CA ILE A 12 -9.67 8.63 10.73
C ILE A 12 -8.83 9.44 9.74
N ASN A 13 -9.00 10.76 9.76
CA ASN A 13 -8.13 11.68 9.04
C ASN A 13 -7.24 12.44 10.06
N ILE A 14 -5.92 12.33 9.94
CA ILE A 14 -4.95 13.00 10.83
C ILE A 14 -3.95 13.74 9.95
N ALA A 15 -3.84 15.06 10.13
CA ALA A 15 -2.89 15.90 9.37
C ALA A 15 -2.97 15.75 7.84
N GLY A 16 -4.17 15.51 7.30
CA GLY A 16 -4.38 15.30 5.86
C GLY A 16 -4.09 13.87 5.38
N GLU A 17 -3.70 12.97 6.27
CA GLU A 17 -3.52 11.55 5.98
C GLU A 17 -4.77 10.76 6.38
N THR A 18 -5.22 9.85 5.52
CA THR A 18 -6.39 9.01 5.76
C THR A 18 -5.97 7.63 6.25
N PHE A 19 -6.49 7.22 7.40
CA PHE A 19 -6.29 5.91 8.00
C PHE A 19 -7.62 5.17 8.06
N SER A 20 -7.64 3.89 7.71
CA SER A 20 -8.85 3.07 7.79
C SER A 20 -8.57 1.73 8.44
N LEU A 21 -9.60 1.15 9.07
CA LEU A 21 -9.54 -0.22 9.55
C LEU A 21 -9.93 -1.16 8.41
N ARG A 22 -9.00 -2.01 7.97
CA ARG A 22 -9.21 -2.96 6.86
C ARG A 22 -9.07 -4.39 7.36
N ARG A 23 -9.86 -5.28 6.76
CA ARG A 23 -9.76 -6.72 6.98
C ARG A 23 -8.87 -7.31 5.88
N THR A 24 -7.80 -7.98 6.28
CA THR A 24 -6.90 -8.69 5.37
C THR A 24 -7.53 -9.99 4.86
N PRO A 25 -6.96 -10.61 3.81
CA PRO A 25 -7.43 -11.91 3.30
C PRO A 25 -7.46 -13.02 4.37
N ASP A 26 -6.58 -12.97 5.36
CA ASP A 26 -6.54 -13.89 6.50
C ASP A 26 -7.44 -13.47 7.68
N ASN A 27 -8.39 -12.56 7.43
CA ASN A 27 -9.43 -12.11 8.37
C ASN A 27 -8.89 -11.30 9.58
N GLN A 28 -7.63 -10.86 9.55
CA GLN A 28 -7.08 -9.95 10.55
C GLN A 28 -7.54 -8.50 10.28
N GLN A 29 -7.70 -7.70 11.34
CA GLN A 29 -7.99 -6.28 11.21
C GLN A 29 -6.71 -5.46 11.38
N LEU A 30 -6.39 -4.66 10.37
CA LEU A 30 -5.23 -3.77 10.36
C LEU A 30 -5.66 -2.32 10.18
N ILE A 31 -4.99 -1.41 10.87
CA ILE A 31 -5.03 0.01 10.56
C ILE A 31 -4.05 0.27 9.43
N VAL A 32 -4.55 0.84 8.33
CA VAL A 32 -3.74 1.15 7.15
C VAL A 32 -3.90 2.62 6.77
N GLN A 33 -2.82 3.25 6.33
CA GLN A 33 -2.87 4.58 5.71
C GLN A 33 -3.05 4.45 4.21
N THR A 34 -3.98 5.20 3.63
CA THR A 34 -4.14 5.31 2.18
C THR A 34 -3.18 6.35 1.62
N LEU A 35 -2.41 5.98 0.59
CA LEU A 35 -1.31 6.78 0.04
C LEU A 35 -1.65 7.53 -1.26
N ASN A 36 -2.73 7.14 -1.93
CA ASN A 36 -3.18 7.76 -3.17
C ASN A 36 -4.71 7.66 -3.32
N GLN A 37 -5.25 8.41 -4.27
CA GLN A 37 -6.67 8.37 -4.62
C GLN A 37 -6.89 7.65 -5.96
N GLY A 38 -8.10 7.13 -6.17
CA GLY A 38 -8.47 6.47 -7.42
C GLY A 38 -9.10 5.10 -7.21
N GLN A 39 -9.22 4.35 -8.31
CA GLN A 39 -9.80 3.00 -8.32
C GLN A 39 -8.80 1.96 -7.79
N ILE A 40 -7.52 2.16 -8.04
CA ILE A 40 -6.42 1.42 -7.46
C ILE A 40 -5.84 2.27 -6.33
N GLN A 41 -5.93 1.78 -5.10
CA GLN A 41 -5.40 2.46 -3.93
C GLN A 41 -4.28 1.63 -3.32
N LEU A 42 -3.20 2.29 -2.92
CA LEU A 42 -2.13 1.72 -2.14
C LEU A 42 -2.31 2.12 -0.69
N HIS A 43 -2.18 1.12 0.16
CA HIS A 43 -2.23 1.28 1.59
C HIS A 43 -0.92 0.82 2.20
N VAL A 44 -0.52 1.47 3.28
CA VAL A 44 0.63 1.06 4.09
C VAL A 44 0.17 0.74 5.50
N HIS A 45 0.59 -0.43 5.97
CA HIS A 45 0.53 -0.81 7.37
C HIS A 45 1.94 -0.79 7.94
N TRP A 46 2.11 -0.20 9.13
CA TRP A 46 3.40 -0.21 9.80
C TRP A 46 3.41 -1.18 10.97
N THR A 47 4.44 -2.00 11.01
CA THR A 47 4.68 -2.94 12.09
C THR A 47 6.00 -2.62 12.79
N LYS A 48 6.02 -2.89 14.10
CA LYS A 48 7.21 -2.84 14.92
C LYS A 48 7.13 -3.99 15.90
N ARG A 49 8.02 -4.97 15.77
CA ARG A 49 8.06 -6.14 16.66
C ARG A 49 9.05 -5.91 17.80
N LEU A 50 8.72 -6.46 18.96
CA LEU A 50 9.66 -6.60 20.06
C LEU A 50 10.37 -7.94 19.88
N ILE A 51 11.69 -7.93 19.74
CA ILE A 51 12.51 -9.12 19.55
C ILE A 51 13.49 -9.29 20.71
N ALA A 52 13.86 -10.52 21.01
CA ALA A 52 14.93 -10.79 21.97
C ALA A 52 16.28 -10.55 21.28
N ASP A 53 17.12 -9.70 21.86
CA ASP A 53 18.50 -9.52 21.43
C ASP A 53 19.37 -10.58 22.11
N ILE A 54 19.84 -11.54 21.31
CA ILE A 54 20.68 -12.65 21.77
C ILE A 54 22.16 -12.28 21.82
N ASN A 55 22.55 -11.08 21.37
CA ASN A 55 23.95 -10.64 21.33
C ASN A 55 24.44 -10.04 22.66
N LEU A 56 23.53 -9.87 23.64
CA LEU A 56 23.85 -9.33 24.95
C LEU A 56 23.87 -10.44 26.00
N VAL A 57 24.81 -10.35 26.94
CA VAL A 57 25.02 -11.32 28.04
C VAL A 57 23.78 -11.45 28.96
N SER A 58 22.83 -10.50 28.87
CA SER A 58 21.52 -10.54 29.51
C SER A 58 20.42 -10.56 28.44
N LYS A 59 19.34 -11.32 28.66
CA LYS A 59 18.17 -11.32 27.78
C LYS A 59 17.53 -9.93 27.78
N GLN A 60 17.80 -9.13 26.75
CA GLN A 60 17.17 -7.83 26.55
C GLN A 60 16.19 -7.92 25.39
N TYR A 61 15.06 -7.22 25.52
CA TYR A 61 14.10 -7.07 24.43
C TYR A 61 14.33 -5.73 23.76
N VAL A 62 14.54 -5.74 22.44
CA VAL A 62 14.72 -4.54 21.63
C VAL A 62 13.61 -4.47 20.58
N PHE A 63 13.18 -3.27 20.25
CA PHE A 63 12.28 -3.12 19.12
C PHE A 63 13.05 -3.16 17.81
N GLU A 64 12.55 -3.91 16.83
CA GLU A 64 13.11 -3.89 15.47
C GLU A 64 12.85 -2.54 14.77
N SER A 65 13.53 -2.34 13.64
CA SER A 65 13.25 -1.24 12.73
C SER A 65 11.80 -1.30 12.23
N LYS A 66 11.21 -0.12 12.02
CA LYS A 66 9.83 0.00 11.51
C LYS A 66 9.74 -0.72 10.16
N LYS A 67 8.85 -1.69 10.05
CA LYS A 67 8.56 -2.40 8.80
C LYS A 67 7.30 -1.84 8.17
N GLN A 68 7.29 -1.77 6.86
CA GLN A 68 6.15 -1.37 6.04
C GLN A 68 5.64 -2.60 5.30
N ILE A 69 4.33 -2.84 5.40
CA ILE A 69 3.63 -3.82 4.57
C ILE A 69 2.67 -3.02 3.70
N PHE A 70 2.75 -3.25 2.40
CA PHE A 70 1.92 -2.55 1.44
C PHE A 70 0.75 -3.43 1.02
N PHE A 71 -0.41 -2.81 0.78
CA PHE A 71 -1.60 -3.47 0.28
C PHE A 71 -2.14 -2.68 -0.91
N LEU A 72 -2.66 -3.39 -1.91
CA LEU A 72 -3.44 -2.81 -3.00
C LEU A 72 -4.92 -3.10 -2.76
N THR A 73 -5.73 -2.04 -2.83
CA THR A 73 -7.17 -2.15 -3.00
C THR A 73 -7.51 -1.90 -4.46
N THR A 74 -8.34 -2.79 -5.00
CA THR A 74 -9.06 -2.56 -6.26
C THR A 74 -10.56 -2.68 -5.97
N LYS A 75 -11.42 -2.50 -6.99
CA LYS A 75 -12.89 -2.49 -6.83
C LYS A 75 -13.42 -3.64 -5.96
N ASP A 76 -12.82 -4.82 -6.06
CA ASP A 76 -13.33 -6.04 -5.42
C ASP A 76 -12.32 -6.73 -4.48
N THR A 77 -11.09 -6.24 -4.36
CA THR A 77 -10.02 -6.95 -3.65
C THR A 77 -9.15 -6.06 -2.78
N PHE A 78 -8.76 -6.57 -1.62
CA PHE A 78 -7.73 -6.02 -0.74
C PHE A 78 -6.65 -7.08 -0.57
N GLN A 79 -5.47 -6.86 -1.16
CA GLN A 79 -4.39 -7.86 -1.20
C GLN A 79 -3.03 -7.25 -0.90
N GLU A 80 -2.10 -8.05 -0.42
CA GLU A 80 -0.73 -7.60 -0.17
C GLU A 80 -0.03 -7.24 -1.50
N TYR A 81 0.68 -6.12 -1.49
CA TYR A 81 1.50 -5.64 -2.60
C TYR A 81 2.95 -6.02 -2.37
N THR A 82 3.44 -6.95 -3.17
CA THR A 82 4.83 -7.45 -3.08
C THR A 82 5.70 -6.85 -4.18
N SER A 83 5.13 -6.61 -5.36
CA SER A 83 5.88 -6.08 -6.49
C SER A 83 4.98 -5.44 -7.54
N THR A 84 5.59 -4.70 -8.48
CA THR A 84 4.88 -4.11 -9.62
C THR A 84 4.21 -5.16 -10.51
N LYS A 85 4.55 -6.46 -10.39
CA LYS A 85 3.83 -7.52 -11.11
C LYS A 85 2.38 -7.62 -10.67
N ASP A 86 2.11 -7.42 -9.38
CA ASP A 86 0.76 -7.50 -8.80
C ASP A 86 -0.12 -6.39 -9.37
N LEU A 87 0.49 -5.22 -9.62
CA LEU A 87 -0.17 -4.11 -10.31
C LEU A 87 -0.41 -4.42 -11.79
N LEU A 88 0.59 -4.94 -12.50
CA LEU A 88 0.47 -5.24 -13.95
C LEU A 88 -0.58 -6.32 -14.24
N GLN A 89 -0.91 -7.19 -13.29
CA GLN A 89 -1.98 -8.18 -13.44
C GLN A 89 -3.38 -7.56 -13.56
N LEU A 90 -3.55 -6.30 -13.16
CA LEU A 90 -4.82 -5.58 -13.25
C LEU A 90 -5.12 -5.04 -14.66
N PHE A 91 -4.16 -5.12 -15.58
CA PHE A 91 -4.24 -4.50 -16.90
C PHE A 91 -4.28 -5.55 -18.01
N SER A 92 -4.87 -5.21 -19.15
CA SER A 92 -4.75 -5.96 -20.40
C SER A 92 -3.33 -5.86 -20.98
N ASP A 93 -2.96 -6.72 -21.93
CA ASP A 93 -1.59 -6.75 -22.46
C ASP A 93 -1.19 -5.43 -23.15
N GLN A 94 -2.12 -4.75 -23.81
CA GLN A 94 -1.87 -3.44 -24.40
C GLN A 94 -1.61 -2.36 -23.33
N GLU A 95 -2.41 -2.34 -22.27
CA GLU A 95 -2.26 -1.40 -21.15
C GLU A 95 -0.98 -1.68 -20.36
N LYS A 96 -0.60 -2.95 -20.19
CA LYS A 96 0.68 -3.33 -19.57
C LYS A 96 1.86 -2.70 -20.28
N GLU A 97 1.86 -2.63 -21.62
CA GLU A 97 2.96 -2.01 -22.36
C GLU A 97 3.05 -0.50 -22.13
N ILE A 98 1.92 0.18 -21.96
CA ILE A 98 1.86 1.61 -21.60
C ILE A 98 2.46 1.82 -20.20
N VAL A 99 2.01 1.03 -19.21
CA VAL A 99 2.51 1.11 -17.82
C VAL A 99 3.99 0.77 -17.75
N LYS A 100 4.46 -0.28 -18.44
CA LYS A 100 5.88 -0.63 -18.50
C LYS A 100 6.72 0.47 -19.13
N ARG A 101 6.21 1.15 -20.16
CA ARG A 101 6.90 2.28 -20.80
C ARG A 101 7.09 3.43 -19.82
N PHE A 102 6.03 3.78 -19.07
CA PHE A 102 6.10 4.79 -18.01
C PHE A 102 7.14 4.40 -16.95
N MET A 103 7.07 3.17 -16.43
CA MET A 103 8.05 2.66 -15.45
C MET A 103 9.49 2.77 -15.96
N LYS A 104 9.74 2.44 -17.24
CA LYS A 104 11.06 2.53 -17.87
C LYS A 104 11.56 3.98 -17.95
N GLN A 105 10.69 4.92 -18.34
CA GLN A 105 11.02 6.34 -18.42
C GLN A 105 11.37 6.93 -17.05
N HIS A 106 10.65 6.53 -16.01
CA HIS A 106 10.86 6.97 -14.63
C HIS A 106 11.90 6.14 -13.86
N LYS A 107 12.61 5.22 -14.55
CA LYS A 107 13.66 4.35 -13.98
C LYS A 107 13.19 3.56 -12.75
N MET A 108 11.91 3.17 -12.72
CA MET A 108 11.32 2.41 -11.63
C MET A 108 11.82 0.96 -11.63
N LYS A 109 12.16 0.45 -10.46
CA LYS A 109 12.60 -0.94 -10.25
C LYS A 109 11.44 -1.78 -9.71
N PRO A 110 11.22 -3.02 -10.18
CA PRO A 110 10.04 -3.81 -9.79
C PRO A 110 9.83 -4.09 -8.29
N LYS A 111 10.88 -3.96 -7.46
CA LYS A 111 10.87 -4.34 -6.04
C LYS A 111 11.41 -3.26 -5.08
N THR A 112 12.00 -2.18 -5.60
CA THR A 112 12.79 -1.23 -4.79
C THR A 112 12.41 0.22 -5.08
N ASN A 113 11.15 0.44 -5.41
CA ASN A 113 10.62 1.79 -5.60
C ASN A 113 10.38 2.46 -4.25
N SER A 114 10.66 3.77 -4.18
CA SER A 114 10.24 4.58 -3.04
C SER A 114 8.70 4.72 -3.01
N ILE A 115 8.15 5.10 -1.86
CA ILE A 115 6.71 5.38 -1.73
C ILE A 115 6.27 6.42 -2.77
N LEU A 116 7.05 7.49 -2.95
CA LEU A 116 6.76 8.53 -3.95
C LEU A 116 6.64 7.95 -5.37
N GLN A 117 7.60 7.11 -5.77
CA GLN A 117 7.58 6.46 -7.08
C GLN A 117 6.38 5.51 -7.25
N LEU A 118 5.99 4.81 -6.18
CA LEU A 118 4.82 3.95 -6.21
C LEU A 118 3.53 4.76 -6.34
N THR A 119 3.39 5.84 -5.58
CA THR A 119 2.26 6.76 -5.68
C THR A 119 2.14 7.35 -7.08
N GLU A 120 3.24 7.86 -7.65
CA GLU A 120 3.26 8.36 -9.04
C GLU A 120 2.82 7.30 -10.06
N LEU A 121 3.29 6.06 -9.92
CA LEU A 121 2.90 4.95 -10.78
C LEU A 121 1.39 4.66 -10.69
N LEU A 122 0.85 4.67 -9.47
CA LEU A 122 -0.55 4.38 -9.24
C LEU A 122 -1.46 5.50 -9.73
N ASP A 123 -1.05 6.75 -9.58
CA ASP A 123 -1.79 7.89 -10.13
C ASP A 123 -1.84 7.82 -11.66
N PHE A 124 -0.72 7.48 -12.31
CA PHE A 124 -0.68 7.23 -13.75
C PHE A 124 -1.60 6.06 -14.17
N CYS A 125 -1.54 4.95 -13.44
CA CYS A 125 -2.41 3.80 -13.64
C CYS A 125 -3.91 4.17 -13.52
N ASN A 126 -4.27 4.95 -12.49
CA ASN A 126 -5.63 5.41 -12.27
C ASN A 126 -6.11 6.37 -13.37
N GLN A 127 -5.24 7.21 -13.90
CA GLN A 127 -5.56 8.08 -15.05
C GLN A 127 -5.85 7.24 -16.31
N THR A 128 -4.99 6.26 -16.59
CA THR A 128 -5.15 5.35 -17.73
C THR A 128 -6.49 4.59 -17.67
N LEU A 129 -6.93 4.17 -16.48
CA LEU A 129 -8.23 3.50 -16.27
C LEU A 129 -9.41 4.46 -16.39
N LYS A 130 -9.28 5.72 -15.96
CA LYS A 130 -10.36 6.71 -16.07
C LYS A 130 -10.71 7.04 -17.52
N GLU A 131 -9.71 7.20 -18.38
CA GLU A 131 -9.89 7.49 -19.81
C GLU A 131 -10.69 6.40 -20.54
N LYS A 132 -10.57 5.14 -20.09
CA LYS A 132 -11.33 4.01 -20.61
C LYS A 132 -12.82 4.05 -20.26
N ASN A 133 -13.16 4.45 -19.04
CA ASN A 133 -14.55 4.54 -18.59
C ASN A 133 -15.32 5.72 -19.23
N LEU A 134 -14.66 6.54 -20.03
CA LEU A 134 -15.21 7.69 -20.75
C LEU A 134 -15.38 7.45 -22.26
N GLN A 135 -14.93 6.30 -22.79
CA GLN A 135 -15.19 5.92 -24.18
C GLN A 135 -16.45 5.03 -24.23
N PRO A 136 -17.52 5.48 -24.91
CA PRO A 136 -18.79 4.74 -24.99
C PRO A 136 -18.71 3.47 -25.83
#